data_AF-A0A3B9LIE1-F1
#
_entry.id   AF-A0A3B9LIE1-F1
#
_cell.length_a   1.000
_cell.length_b   1.000
_cell.length_c   1.000
_cell.angle_alpha   90.00
_cell.angle_beta   90.00
_cell.angle_gamma   90.00
#
_symmetry.space_group_name_H-M   'P 1'
#
loop_
_entity.id
_entity.type
_entity.pdbx_description
1 polymer ?
#
loop_
_entity_poly.entity_id
_entity_poly.type
_entity_poly.pdbx_seq_one_letter_code
_entity_poly.pdbx_strand_id
1 'polypeptide(L)'
;LGFTAKSPRWAIAYKYEAERVETRLIDILVQVGRTGVLTPVAVLEPVTVSGSRVSRATLHNEDEIKRKDIRIGDTVVIEKAGEVIPAVVSVRTDLRTDDEKKFKMPKVCPECGSKVVKDEGQVAVRCINSQCPAQLKRRIEHFASRGAMDIEGLGEMMVEQLVRRTLVREVSDIYELTADKMSILERMGEKSIGNLLQAIERSKTRPLWRLIFGLGILHVGESASRALA
;
A
#
# COMPACT_ATOMS: atom_id res chain seq x y z
N LEU A 1 -33.34 -8.07 7.48
CA LEU A 1 -31.92 -7.78 7.76
C LEU A 1 -31.27 -7.39 6.44
N GLY A 2 -31.07 -6.10 6.16
CA GLY A 2 -30.55 -5.64 4.86
C GLY A 2 -29.07 -5.97 4.63
N PHE A 3 -28.40 -5.15 3.84
CA PHE A 3 -26.97 -5.28 3.52
C PHE A 3 -26.17 -4.12 4.12
N THR A 4 -24.88 -4.33 4.38
CA THR A 4 -23.89 -3.25 4.48
C THR A 4 -23.29 -2.99 3.10
N ALA A 5 -22.38 -2.02 2.98
CA ALA A 5 -21.67 -1.77 1.72
C ALA A 5 -20.85 -2.97 1.20
N LYS A 6 -20.53 -3.96 2.07
CA LYS A 6 -19.64 -5.08 1.71
C LYS A 6 -20.17 -6.48 2.07
N SER A 7 -21.20 -6.59 2.91
CA SER A 7 -21.66 -7.89 3.42
C SER A 7 -23.14 -7.89 3.82
N PRO A 8 -23.84 -9.04 3.72
CA PRO A 8 -25.19 -9.20 4.27
C PRO A 8 -25.19 -9.07 5.80
N ARG A 9 -26.26 -8.52 6.38
CA ARG A 9 -26.42 -8.45 7.86
C ARG A 9 -26.94 -9.74 8.49
N TRP A 10 -27.35 -10.72 7.67
CA TRP A 10 -28.01 -11.96 8.10
C TRP A 10 -27.10 -13.19 8.01
N ALA A 11 -25.85 -13.04 7.58
CA ALA A 11 -24.89 -14.13 7.49
C ALA A 11 -23.51 -13.68 7.97
N ILE A 12 -22.76 -14.62 8.54
CA ILE A 12 -21.37 -14.43 8.97
C ILE A 12 -20.53 -15.63 8.51
N ALA A 13 -19.28 -15.38 8.13
CA ALA A 13 -18.32 -16.43 7.86
C ALA A 13 -17.62 -16.84 9.16
N TYR A 14 -17.90 -18.05 9.64
CA TYR A 14 -17.21 -18.62 10.80
C TYR A 14 -15.93 -19.32 10.33
N LYS A 15 -14.77 -18.71 10.59
CA LYS A 15 -13.46 -19.17 10.09
C LYS A 15 -12.77 -20.09 11.10
N TYR A 16 -11.95 -21.01 10.61
CA TYR A 16 -11.07 -21.84 11.42
C TYR A 16 -9.97 -21.00 12.09
N GLU A 17 -9.32 -21.59 13.10
CA GLU A 17 -8.15 -20.99 13.73
C GLU A 17 -7.04 -20.81 12.69
N ALA A 18 -6.38 -19.65 12.73
CA ALA A 18 -5.34 -19.32 11.77
C ALA A 18 -4.08 -20.15 12.05
N GLU A 19 -3.50 -20.72 10.99
CA GLU A 19 -2.20 -21.36 11.07
C GLU A 19 -1.13 -20.36 11.51
N ARG A 20 -0.39 -20.71 12.56
CA ARG A 20 0.70 -19.92 13.13
C ARG A 20 2.02 -20.62 12.89
N VAL A 21 2.98 -19.85 12.38
CA VAL A 21 4.31 -20.38 12.05
C VAL A 21 5.38 -19.43 12.58
N GLU A 22 6.48 -19.99 13.03
CA GLU A 22 7.63 -19.25 13.52
C GLU A 22 8.63 -19.02 12.40
N THR A 23 9.19 -17.82 12.35
CA THR A 23 10.26 -17.47 11.41
C THR A 23 11.12 -16.35 11.97
N ARG A 24 12.31 -16.16 11.41
CA ARG A 24 13.23 -15.12 11.82
C ARG A 24 12.87 -13.77 11.19
N LEU A 25 12.85 -12.72 12.00
CA LEU A 25 12.73 -11.34 11.55
C LEU A 25 14.11 -10.82 11.12
N ILE A 26 14.34 -10.73 9.82
CA ILE A 26 15.61 -10.30 9.23
C ILE A 26 15.78 -8.79 9.35
N ASP A 27 14.73 -8.02 9.01
CA ASP A 27 14.77 -6.56 9.00
C ASP A 27 13.36 -5.96 9.09
N ILE A 28 13.26 -4.66 9.33
CA ILE A 28 12.00 -3.90 9.26
C ILE A 28 12.17 -2.74 8.28
N LEU A 29 11.47 -2.82 7.15
CA LEU A 29 11.42 -1.75 6.15
C LEU A 29 10.24 -0.82 6.40
N VAL A 30 10.38 0.44 6.01
CA VAL A 30 9.30 1.43 6.14
C VAL A 30 8.76 1.78 4.76
N GLN A 31 7.48 1.50 4.55
CA GLN A 31 6.77 1.83 3.32
C GLN A 31 5.98 3.13 3.48
N VAL A 32 6.03 4.00 2.47
CA VAL A 32 5.29 5.27 2.48
C VAL A 32 3.97 5.10 1.74
N GLY A 33 2.86 5.22 2.46
CA GLY A 33 1.48 5.16 1.97
C GLY A 33 1.10 6.26 0.97
N ARG A 34 -0.03 6.07 0.28
CA ARG A 34 -0.64 7.08 -0.60
C ARG A 34 -0.84 8.43 0.09
N THR A 35 -1.31 8.38 1.34
CA THR A 35 -1.57 9.56 2.19
C THR A 35 -0.36 9.93 3.05
N GLY A 36 0.84 9.49 2.65
CA GLY A 36 2.09 9.74 3.37
C GLY A 36 2.33 8.90 4.61
N VAL A 37 1.41 8.01 5.01
CA VAL A 37 1.56 7.17 6.22
C VAL A 37 2.75 6.23 6.10
N LEU A 38 3.69 6.32 7.04
CA LEU A 38 4.81 5.40 7.18
C LEU A 38 4.34 4.12 7.86
N THR A 39 4.37 3.01 7.12
CA THR A 39 3.94 1.69 7.60
C THR A 39 5.17 0.78 7.71
N PRO A 40 5.48 0.26 8.92
CA PRO A 40 6.56 -0.69 9.09
C PRO A 40 6.14 -2.07 8.57
N VAL A 41 7.04 -2.72 7.84
CA VAL A 41 6.85 -4.02 7.21
C VAL A 41 8.01 -4.93 7.62
N ALA A 42 7.68 -6.06 8.24
CA ALA A 42 8.65 -7.08 8.59
C ALA A 42 9.19 -7.74 7.32
N VAL A 43 10.51 -7.86 7.23
CA VAL A 43 11.22 -8.72 6.28
C VAL A 43 11.59 -9.99 7.02
N LEU A 44 11.04 -11.11 6.57
CA LEU A 44 11.13 -12.38 7.26
C LEU A 44 12.00 -13.35 6.48
N GLU A 45 12.61 -14.29 7.20
CA GLU A 45 13.12 -15.49 6.58
C GLU A 45 11.97 -16.23 5.90
N PRO A 46 12.07 -16.55 4.59
CA PRO A 46 10.92 -17.04 3.85
C PRO A 46 10.39 -18.35 4.43
N VAL A 47 9.10 -18.35 4.80
CA VAL A 47 8.43 -19.49 5.44
C VAL A 47 7.09 -19.77 4.77
N THR A 48 6.63 -21.01 4.80
CA THR A 48 5.31 -21.38 4.25
C THR A 48 4.24 -21.25 5.33
N VAL A 49 3.17 -20.51 5.03
CA VAL A 49 1.98 -20.37 5.89
C VAL A 49 0.75 -20.54 5.02
N SER A 50 -0.12 -21.48 5.37
CA SER A 50 -1.37 -21.78 4.67
C SER A 50 -1.17 -22.00 3.18
N GLY A 51 -0.18 -22.85 2.85
CA GLY A 51 0.13 -23.26 1.48
C GLY A 51 0.87 -22.24 0.61
N SER A 52 1.30 -21.11 1.16
CA SER A 52 2.02 -20.08 0.39
C SER A 52 3.26 -19.54 1.12
N ARG A 53 4.28 -19.20 0.34
CA ARG A 53 5.54 -18.67 0.86
C ARG A 53 5.40 -17.20 1.22
N VAL A 54 5.66 -16.87 2.48
CA VAL A 54 5.61 -15.54 3.06
C VAL A 54 7.03 -15.08 3.38
N SER A 55 7.41 -13.92 2.88
CA SER A 55 8.68 -13.24 3.22
C SER A 55 8.47 -11.84 3.79
N ARG A 56 7.21 -11.37 3.82
CA ARG A 56 6.84 -10.05 4.33
C ARG A 56 5.56 -10.14 5.14
N ALA A 57 5.51 -9.43 6.26
CA ALA A 57 4.32 -9.31 7.11
C ALA A 57 4.13 -7.87 7.60
N THR A 58 2.88 -7.49 7.84
CA THR A 58 2.60 -6.16 8.41
C THR A 58 2.93 -6.10 9.91
N LEU A 59 3.50 -4.98 10.33
CA LEU A 59 3.70 -4.64 11.75
C LEU A 59 2.71 -3.56 12.23
N HIS A 60 1.77 -3.16 11.37
CA HIS A 60 0.77 -2.11 11.57
C HIS A 60 1.34 -0.69 11.80
N ASN A 61 2.03 -0.44 12.90
CA ASN A 61 2.58 0.87 13.27
C ASN A 61 3.68 0.74 14.34
N GLU A 62 4.34 1.86 14.68
CA GLU A 62 5.42 1.86 15.67
C GLU A 62 4.95 1.50 17.09
N ASP A 63 3.74 1.91 17.47
CA ASP A 63 3.21 1.67 18.81
C ASP A 63 2.92 0.17 19.01
N GLU A 64 2.48 -0.52 17.96
CA GLU A 64 2.29 -1.97 17.94
C GLU A 64 3.61 -2.74 18.08
N ILE A 65 4.67 -2.28 17.39
CA ILE A 65 6.03 -2.81 17.52
C ILE A 65 6.52 -2.69 18.96
N LYS A 66 6.32 -1.52 19.58
CA LYS A 66 6.69 -1.28 20.99
C LYS A 66 5.88 -2.13 21.94
N ARG A 67 4.57 -2.24 21.72
CA ARG A 67 3.65 -3.05 22.54
C ARG A 67 4.03 -4.52 22.57
N LYS A 68 4.43 -5.07 21.42
CA LYS A 68 4.88 -6.47 21.26
C LYS A 68 6.37 -6.67 21.52
N ASP A 69 7.11 -5.60 21.85
CA ASP A 69 8.58 -5.56 21.97
C ASP A 69 9.29 -6.25 20.79
N ILE A 70 8.87 -5.98 19.55
CA ILE A 70 9.45 -6.61 18.36
C ILE A 70 10.80 -5.96 18.05
N ARG A 71 11.84 -6.80 17.89
CA ARG A 71 13.21 -6.38 17.59
C ARG A 71 13.74 -7.10 16.36
N ILE A 72 14.57 -6.41 15.58
CA ILE A 72 15.21 -6.99 14.41
C ILE A 72 16.17 -8.09 14.88
N GLY A 73 16.03 -9.28 14.32
CA GLY A 73 16.73 -10.49 14.75
C GLY A 73 15.86 -11.51 15.49
N ASP A 74 14.71 -11.08 16.04
CA ASP A 74 13.81 -11.93 16.82
C ASP A 74 13.26 -13.11 15.99
N THR A 75 12.97 -14.22 16.68
CA THR A 75 12.04 -15.24 16.17
C THR A 75 10.61 -14.77 16.43
N VAL A 76 9.84 -14.61 15.36
CA VAL A 76 8.47 -14.08 15.41
C VAL A 76 7.45 -15.13 15.00
N VAL A 77 6.29 -15.10 15.63
CA VAL A 77 5.13 -15.90 15.25
C VAL A 77 4.30 -15.07 14.27
N ILE A 78 4.07 -15.62 13.08
CA ILE A 78 3.23 -15.00 12.06
C ILE A 78 1.97 -15.82 11.83
N GLU A 79 0.90 -15.13 11.45
CA GLU A 79 -0.35 -15.74 10.99
C GLU A 79 -0.87 -14.97 9.77
N LYS A 80 -1.75 -15.62 8.99
CA LYS A 80 -2.46 -14.94 7.90
C LYS A 80 -3.88 -14.58 8.34
N ALA A 81 -4.12 -13.28 8.49
CA ALA A 81 -5.46 -12.77 8.76
C ALA A 81 -6.40 -13.18 7.61
N GLY A 82 -7.35 -14.06 7.95
CA GLY A 82 -8.30 -14.62 7.00
C GLY A 82 -7.66 -15.33 5.81
N GLU A 83 -6.51 -15.97 6.00
CA GLU A 83 -5.72 -16.74 5.01
C GLU A 83 -5.05 -15.88 3.91
N VAL A 84 -5.17 -14.55 3.98
CA VAL A 84 -4.66 -13.66 2.92
C VAL A 84 -3.49 -12.79 3.37
N ILE A 85 -3.65 -12.02 4.46
CA ILE A 85 -2.69 -10.96 4.84
C ILE A 85 -1.80 -11.44 5.99
N PRO A 86 -0.48 -11.64 5.78
CA PRO A 86 0.43 -12.03 6.85
C PRO A 86 0.67 -10.89 7.85
N ALA A 87 0.58 -11.20 9.15
CA ALA A 87 0.85 -10.27 10.24
C ALA A 87 1.68 -10.95 11.33
N VAL A 88 2.52 -10.17 12.01
CA VAL A 88 3.26 -10.64 13.20
C VAL A 88 2.34 -10.58 14.42
N VAL A 89 2.13 -11.73 15.05
CA VAL A 89 1.21 -11.90 16.18
C VAL A 89 1.95 -11.73 17.50
N SER A 90 3.10 -12.37 17.64
CA SER A 90 3.90 -12.36 18.85
C SER A 90 5.38 -12.62 18.56
N VAL A 91 6.20 -12.49 19.59
CA VAL A 91 7.65 -12.71 19.56
C VAL A 91 7.99 -13.84 20.53
N ARG A 92 8.93 -14.70 20.16
CA ARG A 92 9.54 -15.71 21.03
C ARG A 92 10.69 -15.08 21.81
N THR A 93 10.35 -14.37 22.89
CA THR A 93 11.34 -13.67 23.73
C THR A 93 12.31 -14.62 24.44
N ASP A 94 11.92 -15.88 24.59
CA ASP A 94 12.72 -16.97 25.16
C ASP A 94 13.88 -17.43 24.26
N LEU A 95 13.82 -17.11 22.96
CA LEU A 95 14.84 -17.49 21.97
C LEU A 95 15.83 -16.37 21.66
N ARG A 96 15.83 -15.30 22.46
CA ARG A 96 16.70 -14.13 22.24
C ARG A 96 18.16 -14.44 22.56
N THR A 97 19.05 -13.88 21.74
CA THR A 97 20.51 -13.97 21.89
C THR A 97 21.14 -12.67 22.40
N ASP A 98 20.32 -11.67 22.75
CA ASP A 98 20.72 -10.31 23.15
C ASP A 98 21.41 -9.47 22.05
N ASP A 99 21.51 -10.00 20.82
CA ASP A 99 22.01 -9.29 19.65
C ASP A 99 20.92 -8.47 18.93
N GLU A 100 19.66 -8.55 19.39
CA GLU A 100 18.52 -7.99 18.67
C GLU A 100 18.44 -6.46 18.77
N LYS A 101 18.07 -5.82 17.66
CA LYS A 101 18.04 -4.36 17.54
C LYS A 101 16.64 -3.82 17.67
N LYS A 102 16.44 -2.87 18.59
CA LYS A 102 15.16 -2.14 18.71
C LYS A 102 14.91 -1.29 17.48
N PHE A 103 13.73 -1.45 16.89
CA PHE A 103 13.28 -0.60 15.79
C PHE A 103 12.85 0.79 16.29
N LYS A 104 13.20 1.81 15.50
CA LYS A 104 12.71 3.19 15.68
C LYS A 104 12.22 3.70 14.34
N MET A 105 11.04 4.31 14.34
CA MET A 105 10.52 4.95 13.14
C MET A 105 11.46 6.08 12.71
N PRO A 106 11.82 6.19 11.41
CA PRO A 106 12.72 7.23 10.95
C PRO A 106 12.08 8.62 11.11
N LYS A 107 12.90 9.62 11.45
CA LYS A 107 12.47 11.03 11.58
C LYS A 107 12.36 11.76 10.22
N VAL A 108 12.83 11.10 9.16
CA VAL A 108 12.78 11.58 7.79
C VAL A 108 12.16 10.49 6.91
N CYS A 109 11.48 10.91 5.85
CA CYS A 109 10.87 10.00 4.89
C CYS A 109 11.97 9.27 4.11
N PRO A 110 11.97 7.92 4.07
CA PRO A 110 13.01 7.15 3.37
C PRO A 110 13.00 7.38 1.85
N GLU A 111 11.89 7.87 1.30
CA GLU A 111 11.69 8.03 -0.15
C GLU A 111 12.03 9.44 -0.67
N CYS A 112 11.89 10.48 0.16
CA CYS A 112 12.09 11.87 -0.27
C CYS A 112 12.92 12.73 0.69
N GLY A 113 13.41 12.16 1.79
CA GLY A 113 14.23 12.85 2.80
C GLY A 113 13.50 13.94 3.62
N SER A 114 12.24 14.23 3.32
CA SER A 114 11.46 15.26 4.02
C SER A 114 11.15 14.85 5.47
N LYS A 115 10.96 15.83 6.36
CA LYS A 115 10.56 15.58 7.75
C LYS A 115 9.23 14.84 7.81
N VAL A 116 9.11 13.90 8.75
CA VAL A 116 7.84 13.23 9.05
C VAL A 116 7.25 13.77 10.34
N VAL A 117 5.93 13.76 10.42
CA VAL A 117 5.16 14.30 11.56
C VAL A 117 4.23 13.22 12.08
N LYS A 118 4.08 13.14 13.40
CA LYS A 118 3.03 12.38 14.08
C LYS A 118 2.05 13.41 14.62
N ASP A 119 0.86 13.50 14.05
CA ASP A 119 -0.16 14.44 14.51
C ASP A 119 -0.59 14.09 15.94
N GLU A 120 -0.88 15.09 16.77
CA GLU A 120 -1.35 14.87 18.14
C GLU A 120 -2.64 14.02 18.13
N GLY A 121 -2.66 12.97 18.96
CA GLY A 121 -3.77 12.01 19.03
C GLY A 121 -3.80 10.97 17.90
N GLN A 122 -2.90 11.00 16.93
CA GLN A 122 -2.83 10.00 15.86
C GLN A 122 -1.66 9.03 16.06
N VAL A 123 -1.92 7.74 15.82
CA VAL A 123 -0.89 6.67 15.88
C VAL A 123 0.03 6.71 14.65
N ALA A 124 -0.49 7.17 13.52
CA ALA A 124 0.21 7.13 12.24
C ALA A 124 1.24 8.27 12.12
N VAL A 125 2.48 7.92 11.75
CA VAL A 125 3.52 8.87 11.35
C VAL A 125 3.39 9.12 9.84
N ARG A 126 3.47 10.37 9.38
CA ARG A 126 3.26 10.74 7.98
C ARG A 126 4.35 11.61 7.40
N CYS A 127 4.64 11.38 6.12
CA CYS A 127 5.36 12.31 5.27
C CYS A 127 4.42 13.44 4.83
N ILE A 128 4.77 14.68 5.16
CA ILE A 128 3.97 15.89 4.81
C ILE A 128 4.30 16.45 3.42
N ASN A 129 5.32 15.92 2.75
CA ASN A 129 5.72 16.40 1.43
C ASN A 129 4.73 15.90 0.36
N SER A 130 3.93 16.81 -0.18
CA SER A 130 2.95 16.55 -1.24
C SER A 130 3.58 16.07 -2.55
N GLN A 131 4.84 16.41 -2.80
CA GLN A 131 5.64 16.01 -3.96
C GLN A 131 6.47 14.74 -3.71
N CYS A 132 6.25 14.04 -2.61
CA CYS A 132 6.94 12.79 -2.33
C CYS A 132 6.69 11.77 -3.47
N PRO A 133 7.73 11.24 -4.14
CA PRO A 133 7.57 10.33 -5.28
C PRO A 133 6.75 9.08 -4.93
N ALA A 134 6.95 8.52 -3.73
CA ALA A 134 6.17 7.37 -3.28
C ALA A 134 4.68 7.68 -3.09
N GLN A 135 4.34 8.88 -2.61
CA GLN A 135 2.94 9.32 -2.51
C GLN A 135 2.34 9.55 -3.90
N LEU A 136 3.11 10.13 -4.82
CA LEU A 136 2.67 10.35 -6.19
C LEU A 136 2.37 9.03 -6.90
N LYS A 137 3.30 8.06 -6.86
CA LYS A 137 3.13 6.72 -7.44
C LYS A 137 1.85 6.05 -6.93
N ARG A 138 1.70 5.96 -5.61
CA ARG A 138 0.51 5.32 -5.00
C ARG A 138 -0.80 6.08 -5.26
N ARG A 139 -0.74 7.39 -5.49
CA ARG A 139 -1.91 8.20 -5.85
C ARG A 139 -2.35 7.93 -7.28
N ILE A 140 -1.40 7.84 -8.21
CA ILE A 140 -1.67 7.47 -9.61
C ILE A 140 -2.20 6.03 -9.69
N GLU A 141 -1.58 5.08 -8.98
CA GLU A 141 -2.07 3.70 -8.90
C GLU A 141 -3.49 3.60 -8.36
N HIS A 142 -3.79 4.36 -7.31
CA HIS A 142 -5.14 4.42 -6.76
C HIS A 142 -6.13 5.03 -7.75
N PHE A 143 -5.76 6.12 -8.41
CA PHE A 143 -6.58 6.77 -9.43
C PHE A 143 -6.89 5.82 -10.59
N ALA A 144 -5.90 5.07 -11.06
CA ALA A 144 -6.04 4.07 -12.11
C ALA A 144 -6.78 2.80 -11.70
N SER A 145 -6.90 2.53 -10.40
CA SER A 145 -7.48 1.29 -9.89
C SER A 145 -8.90 1.03 -10.42
N ARG A 146 -9.29 -0.25 -10.47
CA ARG A 146 -10.61 -0.69 -10.96
C ARG A 146 -11.78 -0.03 -10.23
N GLY A 147 -11.62 0.27 -8.95
CA GLY A 147 -12.63 0.94 -8.12
C GLY A 147 -12.74 2.45 -8.36
N ALA A 148 -11.72 3.06 -8.96
CA ALA A 148 -11.65 4.48 -9.30
C ALA A 148 -11.87 4.65 -10.82
N MET A 149 -10.89 5.23 -11.53
CA MET A 149 -11.03 5.58 -12.94
C MET A 149 -10.85 4.40 -13.89
N ASP A 150 -10.37 3.26 -13.39
CA ASP A 150 -10.32 1.99 -14.11
C ASP A 150 -9.54 2.12 -15.43
N ILE A 151 -8.26 2.49 -15.30
CA ILE A 151 -7.31 2.69 -16.40
C ILE A 151 -6.43 1.44 -16.49
N GLU A 152 -6.84 0.51 -17.35
CA GLU A 152 -6.07 -0.70 -17.63
C GLU A 152 -4.72 -0.36 -18.27
N GLY A 153 -3.66 -1.04 -17.85
CA GLY A 153 -2.28 -0.78 -18.32
C GLY A 153 -1.50 0.22 -17.45
N LEU A 154 -2.16 1.01 -16.60
CA LEU A 154 -1.50 1.94 -15.66
C LEU A 154 -1.24 1.28 -14.29
N GLY A 155 -0.50 0.17 -14.29
CA GLY A 155 -0.11 -0.56 -13.07
C GLY A 155 1.20 -0.07 -12.44
N GLU A 156 1.59 -0.67 -11.30
CA GLU A 156 2.78 -0.31 -10.50
C GLU A 156 4.05 -0.08 -11.36
N MET A 157 4.40 -1.03 -12.23
CA MET A 157 5.57 -0.89 -13.10
C MET A 157 5.49 0.29 -14.07
N MET A 158 4.30 0.58 -14.61
CA MET A 158 4.13 1.68 -15.55
C MET A 158 4.22 3.02 -14.83
N VAL A 159 3.55 3.12 -13.68
CA VAL A 159 3.56 4.30 -12.83
C VAL A 159 4.98 4.60 -12.33
N GLU A 160 5.73 3.57 -11.94
CA GLU A 160 7.14 3.70 -11.57
C GLU A 160 7.96 4.38 -12.67
N GLN A 161 7.82 3.90 -13.92
CA GLN A 161 8.59 4.45 -15.04
C GLN A 161 8.16 5.89 -15.37
N LEU A 162 6.85 6.18 -15.37
CA LEU A 162 6.31 7.50 -15.65
C LEU A 162 6.80 8.55 -14.63
N VAL A 163 6.75 8.21 -13.34
CA VAL A 163 7.20 9.08 -12.26
C VAL A 163 8.73 9.21 -12.28
N ARG A 164 9.46 8.11 -12.46
CA ARG A 164 10.94 8.12 -12.50
C ARG A 164 11.49 8.95 -13.65
N ARG A 165 10.83 8.95 -14.81
CA ARG A 165 11.19 9.78 -15.97
C ARG A 165 10.57 11.18 -15.93
N THR A 166 9.86 11.52 -14.85
CA THR A 166 9.23 12.83 -14.66
C THR A 166 8.19 13.18 -15.74
N LEU A 167 7.62 12.16 -16.40
CA LEU A 167 6.57 12.33 -17.41
C LEU A 167 5.21 12.62 -16.77
N VAL A 168 5.02 12.24 -15.51
CA VAL A 168 3.83 12.47 -14.70
C VAL A 168 4.27 12.96 -13.32
N ARG A 169 3.78 14.14 -12.93
CA ARG A 169 4.02 14.82 -11.64
C ARG A 169 2.74 14.94 -10.81
N GLU A 170 1.60 14.88 -11.48
CA GLU A 170 0.28 14.87 -10.88
C GLU A 170 -0.70 14.01 -11.67
N VAL A 171 -1.91 13.84 -11.15
CA VAL A 171 -2.92 12.95 -11.76
C VAL A 171 -3.43 13.49 -13.11
N SER A 172 -3.49 14.82 -13.27
CA SER A 172 -3.88 15.50 -14.51
C SER A 172 -2.98 15.13 -15.68
N ASP A 173 -1.66 15.03 -15.45
CA ASP A 173 -0.67 14.77 -16.50
C ASP A 173 -0.89 13.43 -17.22
N ILE A 174 -1.61 12.48 -16.60
CA ILE A 174 -2.00 11.20 -17.23
C ILE A 174 -2.77 11.46 -18.53
N TYR A 175 -3.59 12.51 -18.55
CA TYR A 175 -4.42 12.88 -19.71
C TYR A 175 -3.66 13.65 -20.78
N GLU A 176 -2.40 14.02 -20.52
CA GLU A 176 -1.48 14.70 -21.46
C GLU A 176 -0.40 13.75 -22.02
N LEU A 177 -0.50 12.46 -21.72
CA LEU A 177 0.40 11.44 -22.26
C LEU A 177 0.13 11.23 -23.75
N THR A 178 1.21 11.25 -24.53
CA THR A 178 1.18 10.98 -25.97
C THR A 178 1.95 9.70 -26.28
N ALA A 179 1.72 9.12 -27.46
CA ALA A 179 2.46 7.94 -27.92
C ALA A 179 3.98 8.19 -27.91
N ASP A 180 4.42 9.38 -28.33
CA ASP A 180 5.83 9.76 -28.37
C ASP A 180 6.46 9.81 -26.98
N LYS A 181 5.74 10.34 -25.97
CA LYS A 181 6.23 10.36 -24.58
C LYS A 181 6.33 8.95 -23.99
N MET A 182 5.53 8.00 -24.48
CA MET A 182 5.49 6.63 -23.97
C MET A 182 6.42 5.67 -24.71
N SER A 183 6.86 6.00 -25.93
CA SER A 183 7.76 5.15 -26.72
C SER A 183 9.14 4.97 -26.07
N ILE A 184 9.56 5.92 -25.22
CA ILE A 184 10.82 5.85 -24.46
C ILE A 184 10.75 4.90 -23.26
N LEU A 185 9.56 4.39 -22.90
CA LEU A 185 9.35 3.52 -21.75
C LEU A 185 9.70 2.07 -22.10
N GLU A 186 10.22 1.35 -21.11
CA GLU A 186 10.57 -0.06 -21.26
C GLU A 186 9.31 -0.90 -21.40
N ARG A 187 9.39 -1.91 -22.29
CA ARG A 187 8.32 -2.89 -22.56
C ARG A 187 7.03 -2.27 -23.12
N MET A 188 7.14 -1.12 -23.78
CA MET A 188 6.03 -0.47 -24.50
C MET A 188 6.16 -0.70 -26.00
N GLY A 189 5.27 -1.56 -26.54
CA GLY A 189 5.04 -1.66 -27.99
C GLY A 189 3.87 -0.79 -28.43
N GLU A 190 3.77 -0.50 -29.73
CA GLU A 190 2.72 0.35 -30.31
C GLU A 190 1.31 -0.06 -29.88
N LYS A 191 1.02 -1.36 -29.86
CA LYS A 191 -0.27 -1.90 -29.41
C LYS A 191 -0.55 -1.62 -27.93
N SER A 192 0.46 -1.78 -27.06
CA SER A 192 0.32 -1.52 -25.62
C SER A 192 0.10 -0.02 -25.36
N ILE A 193 0.81 0.84 -26.08
CA ILE A 193 0.62 2.29 -26.04
C ILE A 193 -0.80 2.65 -26.49
N GLY A 194 -1.26 2.10 -27.61
CA GLY A 194 -2.62 2.32 -28.12
C GLY A 194 -3.71 1.89 -27.12
N ASN A 195 -3.55 0.72 -26.50
CA ASN A 195 -4.48 0.24 -25.48
C ASN A 195 -4.52 1.16 -24.25
N LEU A 196 -3.37 1.65 -23.79
CA LEU A 196 -3.30 2.56 -22.63
C LEU A 196 -3.94 3.91 -22.95
N LEU A 197 -3.68 4.49 -24.12
CA LEU A 197 -4.32 5.74 -24.56
C LEU A 197 -5.85 5.59 -24.64
N GLN A 198 -6.35 4.47 -25.17
CA GLN A 198 -7.78 4.18 -25.20
C GLN A 198 -8.37 4.03 -23.80
N ALA A 199 -7.66 3.38 -22.87
CA ALA A 199 -8.08 3.26 -21.48
C ALA A 199 -8.15 4.62 -20.78
N ILE A 200 -7.16 5.48 -21.01
CA ILE A 200 -7.13 6.86 -20.49
C ILE A 200 -8.33 7.65 -21.05
N GLU A 201 -8.60 7.57 -22.35
CA GLU A 201 -9.72 8.27 -22.97
C GLU A 201 -11.07 7.78 -22.41
N ARG A 202 -11.26 6.46 -22.32
CA ARG A 202 -12.46 5.85 -21.74
C ARG A 202 -12.69 6.30 -20.30
N SER A 203 -11.61 6.49 -19.53
CA SER A 203 -11.71 6.91 -18.13
C SER A 203 -12.36 8.28 -17.93
N LYS A 204 -12.34 9.16 -18.94
CA LYS A 204 -12.98 10.49 -18.85
C LYS A 204 -14.49 10.41 -18.70
N THR A 205 -15.11 9.29 -19.09
CA THR A 205 -16.56 9.07 -19.02
C THR A 205 -17.04 8.44 -17.71
N ARG A 206 -16.13 8.22 -16.75
CA ARG A 206 -16.50 7.58 -15.47
C ARG A 206 -17.40 8.52 -14.65
N PRO A 207 -18.35 7.96 -13.88
CA PRO A 207 -19.24 8.75 -13.03
C PRO A 207 -18.47 9.56 -11.97
N LEU A 208 -19.02 10.70 -11.57
CA LEU A 208 -18.39 11.65 -10.66
C LEU A 208 -17.88 11.01 -9.35
N TRP A 209 -18.62 10.06 -8.77
CA TRP A 209 -18.19 9.39 -7.54
C TRP A 209 -16.87 8.61 -7.71
N ARG A 210 -16.56 8.09 -8.90
CA ARG A 210 -15.28 7.43 -9.19
C ARG A 210 -14.13 8.41 -9.29
N LEU A 211 -14.39 9.61 -9.83
CA LEU A 211 -13.43 10.70 -9.84
C LEU A 211 -13.12 11.15 -8.41
N ILE A 212 -14.16 11.44 -7.60
CA ILE A 212 -14.00 11.83 -6.18
C ILE A 212 -13.20 10.76 -5.42
N PHE A 213 -13.54 9.49 -5.61
CA PHE A 213 -12.82 8.39 -4.99
C PHE A 213 -11.35 8.32 -5.47
N GLY A 214 -11.12 8.46 -6.77
CA GLY A 214 -9.79 8.40 -7.39
C GLY A 214 -8.85 9.52 -6.95
N LEU A 215 -9.38 10.71 -6.64
CA LEU A 215 -8.59 11.82 -6.09
C LEU A 215 -7.95 11.49 -4.74
N GLY A 216 -8.46 10.46 -4.03
CA GLY A 216 -7.85 9.95 -2.81
C GLY A 216 -7.92 10.94 -1.63
N ILE A 217 -8.98 11.75 -1.58
CA ILE A 217 -9.20 12.75 -0.52
C ILE A 217 -9.24 12.03 0.84
N LEU A 218 -8.54 12.59 1.82
CA LEU A 218 -8.44 11.99 3.15
C LEU A 218 -9.84 11.82 3.76
N HIS A 219 -10.10 10.64 4.34
CA HIS A 219 -11.39 10.21 4.90
C HIS A 219 -12.54 10.01 3.90
N VAL A 220 -12.34 10.30 2.61
CA VAL A 220 -13.35 10.09 1.57
C VAL A 220 -13.13 8.74 0.89
N GLY A 221 -13.76 7.70 1.45
CA GLY A 221 -13.80 6.36 0.86
C GLY A 221 -14.82 6.23 -0.27
N GLU A 222 -14.96 5.03 -0.84
CA GLU A 222 -15.89 4.77 -1.95
C GLU A 222 -17.34 5.14 -1.58
N SER A 223 -17.82 4.71 -0.42
CA SER A 223 -19.19 5.01 0.04
C SER A 223 -19.43 6.50 0.22
N ALA A 224 -18.46 7.23 0.78
CA ALA A 224 -18.57 8.68 0.95
C ALA A 224 -18.55 9.38 -0.41
N SER A 225 -17.71 8.92 -1.34
CA SER A 225 -17.65 9.45 -2.71
C SER A 225 -18.96 9.30 -3.46
N ARG A 226 -19.67 8.17 -3.25
CA ARG A 226 -21.02 7.94 -3.81
C ARG A 226 -22.08 8.82 -3.18
N ALA A 227 -21.93 9.19 -1.91
CA ALA A 227 -22.87 10.08 -1.23
C ALA A 227 -22.67 11.56 -1.59
N LEU A 228 -21.46 11.95 -1.99
CA LEU A 228 -21.11 13.32 -2.39
C LEU A 228 -21.45 13.64 -3.85
N ALA A 229 -21.60 12.62 -4.70
CA ALA A 229 -21.87 12.76 -6.13
C ALA A 229 -23.37 12.68 -6.43
#